data_AF-A0A2E4UX19-F1
#
_entry.id   AF-A0A2E4UX19-F1
#
_cell.length_a   1.000
_cell.length_b   1.000
_cell.length_c   1.000
_cell.angle_alpha   90.00
_cell.angle_beta   90.00
_cell.angle_gamma   90.00
#
_symmetry.space_group_name_H-M   'P 1'
#
loop_
_entity.id
_entity.type
_entity.pdbx_description
1 polymer ?
#
loop_
_entity_poly.entity_id
_entity_poly.type
_entity_poly.pdbx_seq_one_letter_code
_entity_poly.pdbx_strand_id
1 'polypeptide(L)' 'MSKEPHYIVVGAGPAGGVMAALQSEDRERRVLLLEAGVDYERDGSNEGLPEGIRYGYGNPGNAGPAEVRGHH' A
#
# COMPACT_ATOMS: atom_id res chain seq x y z
N MET A 1 16.85 22.20 -4.08
CA MET A 1 16.00 21.29 -4.87
C MET A 1 14.53 21.60 -4.59
N SER A 2 13.69 21.79 -5.62
CA SER A 2 12.22 21.94 -5.44
C SER A 2 11.62 20.64 -4.87
N LYS A 3 10.61 20.78 -4.01
CA LYS A 3 9.86 19.66 -3.41
C LYS A 3 8.65 19.22 -4.24
N GLU A 4 8.35 19.91 -5.34
CA GLU A 4 7.18 19.60 -6.19
C GLU A 4 7.37 18.25 -6.90
N PRO A 5 6.41 17.32 -6.80
CA PRO A 5 6.43 16.07 -7.55
C PRO A 5 6.00 16.30 -9.00
N HIS A 6 6.49 15.47 -9.91
CA HIS A 6 5.96 15.40 -11.28
C HIS A 6 4.68 14.56 -11.33
N TYR A 7 4.58 13.58 -10.44
CA TYR A 7 3.44 12.68 -10.33
C TYR A 7 3.01 12.53 -8.88
N ILE A 8 1.71 12.59 -8.65
CA ILE A 8 1.08 12.25 -7.38
C ILE A 8 0.23 11.01 -7.63
N VAL A 9 0.53 9.93 -6.93
CA VAL A 9 -0.23 8.68 -6.96
C VAL A 9 -0.98 8.56 -5.64
N VAL A 10 -2.30 8.43 -5.71
CA VAL A 10 -3.17 8.26 -4.53
C VAL A 10 -3.63 6.81 -4.46
N GLY A 11 -3.22 6.11 -3.41
CA GLY A 11 -3.40 4.68 -3.18
C GLY A 11 -2.14 3.87 -3.53
N ALA A 12 -1.49 3.27 -2.53
CA ALA A 12 -0.36 2.32 -2.64
C ALA A 12 -0.81 0.86 -2.74
N GLY A 13 -2.03 0.62 -3.21
CA GLY A 13 -2.48 -0.72 -3.62
C GLY A 13 -1.71 -1.25 -4.85
N PRO A 14 -2.06 -2.44 -5.36
CA PRO A 14 -1.29 -3.12 -6.41
C PRO A 14 -1.02 -2.25 -7.65
N ALA A 15 -2.04 -1.55 -8.16
CA ALA A 15 -1.88 -0.71 -9.34
C ALA A 15 -1.06 0.56 -9.03
N GLY A 16 -1.34 1.25 -7.94
CA GLY A 16 -0.65 2.49 -7.59
C GLY A 16 0.81 2.28 -7.20
N GLY A 17 1.11 1.20 -6.48
CA GLY A 17 2.48 0.78 -6.17
C GLY A 17 3.30 0.50 -7.42
N VAL A 18 2.73 -0.25 -8.38
CA VAL A 18 3.40 -0.51 -9.68
C VAL A 18 3.62 0.78 -10.46
N MET A 19 2.62 1.65 -10.56
CA MET A 19 2.75 2.94 -11.25
C MET A 19 3.82 3.83 -10.60
N ALA A 20 3.85 3.92 -9.28
CA ALA A 20 4.86 4.68 -8.56
C ALA A 20 6.26 4.11 -8.76
N ALA A 21 6.41 2.78 -8.75
CA ALA A 21 7.70 2.11 -8.97
C ALA A 21 8.23 2.38 -10.39
N LEU A 22 7.43 2.10 -11.42
CA LEU A 22 7.79 2.37 -12.81
C LEU A 22 8.17 3.84 -13.02
N GLN A 23 7.42 4.75 -12.42
CA GLN A 23 7.65 6.16 -12.64
C GLN A 23 8.93 6.66 -11.95
N SER A 24 9.34 6.02 -10.85
CA SER A 24 10.52 6.33 -10.05
C SER A 24 11.82 5.71 -10.57
N GLU A 25 11.77 4.83 -11.58
CA GLU A 25 12.99 4.28 -12.22
C GLU A 25 13.81 5.39 -12.91
N ASP A 26 13.13 6.42 -13.42
CA ASP A 26 13.77 7.63 -13.92
C ASP A 26 14.12 8.56 -12.74
N ARG A 27 15.42 8.70 -12.48
CA ARG A 27 15.94 9.48 -11.34
C ARG A 27 15.67 10.98 -11.43
N GLU A 28 15.35 11.49 -12.61
CA GLU A 28 14.97 12.90 -12.77
C GLU A 28 13.53 13.14 -12.27
N ARG A 29 12.72 12.09 -12.11
CA ARG A 29 11.33 12.17 -11.72
C ARG A 29 11.13 11.98 -10.22
N ARG A 30 10.62 13.03 -9.57
CA ARG A 30 10.02 12.96 -8.23
C ARG A 30 8.58 12.47 -8.28
N VAL A 31 8.29 11.42 -7.52
CA VAL A 31 6.95 10.82 -7.37
C VAL A 31 6.52 10.93 -5.90
N LEU A 32 5.31 11.40 -5.66
CA LEU A 32 4.67 11.37 -4.34
C LEU A 32 3.61 10.27 -4.34
N LEU A 33 3.81 9.24 -3.52
CA LEU A 33 2.83 8.19 -3.28
C LEU A 33 2.13 8.45 -1.94
N LEU A 34 0.81 8.51 -1.95
CA LEU A 34 -0.02 8.71 -0.76
C LEU A 34 -0.86 7.46 -0.53
N GLU A 35 -0.89 6.95 0.69
CA GLU A 35 -1.75 5.82 1.10
C GLU A 35 -2.52 6.22 2.36
N ALA A 36 -3.79 5.84 2.43
CA ALA A 36 -4.64 6.13 3.58
C ALA A 36 -4.50 5.07 4.68
N GLY A 37 -4.14 3.84 4.29
CA GLY A 37 -3.83 2.75 5.21
C GLY A 37 -2.61 3.04 6.08
N VAL A 38 -2.51 2.30 7.19
CA VAL A 38 -1.36 2.40 8.10
C VAL A 38 -0.14 1.72 7.48
N ASP A 39 1.04 2.23 7.81
CA ASP A 39 2.29 1.54 7.51
C ASP A 39 2.42 0.31 8.39
N TYR A 40 2.84 -0.80 7.79
CA TYR A 40 3.16 -2.03 8.51
C TYR A 40 4.66 -2.27 8.44
N GLU A 41 5.30 -2.45 9.59
CA GLU A 41 6.71 -2.84 9.64
C GLU A 41 6.89 -4.19 8.93
N ARG A 42 7.82 -4.23 7.98
CA ARG A 42 8.24 -5.45 7.31
C ARG A 42 9.64 -5.81 7.80
N ASP A 43 9.76 -6.97 8.45
CA ASP A 43 11.04 -7.60 8.80
C ASP A 43 11.64 -8.42 7.64
N GLY A 44 11.13 -8.18 6.42
CA GLY A 44 11.41 -9.01 5.24
C GLY A 44 10.44 -10.19 5.08
N SER A 45 9.54 -10.43 6.04
CA SER A 45 8.46 -11.41 5.96
C SER A 45 7.08 -10.75 6.02
N ASN A 46 6.04 -11.55 5.83
CA ASN A 46 4.65 -11.14 6.07
C ASN A 46 4.12 -11.66 7.42
N GLU A 47 4.94 -12.35 8.23
CA GLU A 47 4.52 -13.04 9.46
C GLU A 47 4.16 -12.09 10.61
N GLY A 48 4.65 -10.84 10.57
CA GLY A 48 4.27 -9.79 11.51
C GLY A 48 2.99 -9.03 11.14
N LEU A 49 2.46 -9.21 9.93
CA LEU A 49 1.28 -8.45 9.47
C LEU A 49 0.00 -8.98 10.13
N PRO A 50 -0.98 -8.13 10.48
CA PRO A 50 -2.30 -8.61 10.87
C PRO A 50 -2.89 -9.55 9.81
N GLU A 51 -3.62 -10.58 10.24
CA GLU A 51 -4.14 -11.64 9.36
C GLU A 51 -4.95 -11.07 8.18
N GLY A 52 -5.84 -10.13 8.45
CA GLY A 52 -6.64 -9.49 7.41
C GLY A 52 -5.77 -8.83 6.33
N ILE A 53 -4.67 -8.20 6.72
CA ILE A 53 -3.75 -7.54 5.78
C ILE A 53 -2.90 -8.56 5.03
N ARG A 54 -2.39 -9.57 5.74
CA ARG A 54 -1.56 -10.64 5.17
C ARG A 54 -2.25 -11.37 4.02
N TYR A 55 -3.54 -11.63 4.18
CA TYR A 55 -4.35 -12.37 3.20
C TYR A 55 -5.24 -11.47 2.34
N GLY A 56 -5.17 -10.14 2.53
CA GLY A 56 -5.94 -9.17 1.74
C GLY A 56 -7.45 -9.14 2.03
N TYR A 57 -7.85 -9.53 3.24
CA TYR A 57 -9.20 -9.41 3.78
C TYR A 57 -9.42 -8.04 4.47
N GLY A 58 -10.69 -7.64 4.62
CA GLY A 58 -11.07 -6.41 5.34
C GLY A 58 -11.23 -5.17 4.46
N ASN A 59 -11.01 -5.27 3.14
CA ASN A 59 -11.36 -4.20 2.20
C ASN A 59 -12.84 -4.28 1.78
N PRO A 60 -13.48 -3.18 1.34
CA PRO A 60 -14.91 -3.16 0.99
C PRO A 60 -15.32 -4.19 -0.08
N GLY A 61 -14.37 -4.69 -0.89
CA GLY A 61 -14.59 -5.74 -1.89
C GLY A 61 -14.16 -7.15 -1.48
N ASN A 62 -13.50 -7.32 -0.34
CA ASN A 62 -13.06 -8.62 0.17
C ASN A 62 -13.08 -8.61 1.70
N ALA A 63 -14.25 -8.82 2.27
CA ALA A 63 -14.42 -8.82 3.72
C ALA A 63 -13.81 -10.05 4.42
N GLY A 64 -13.25 -10.98 3.64
CA GLY A 64 -12.69 -12.22 4.15
C GLY A 64 -13.70 -13.16 4.80
N PRO A 65 -13.21 -14.28 5.34
CA PRO A 65 -14.02 -15.25 6.05
C PRO A 65 -14.67 -14.64 7.29
N ALA A 66 -15.85 -15.17 7.66
CA ALA A 66 -16.67 -14.62 8.74
C ALA A 66 -15.95 -14.64 10.09
N GLU A 67 -15.01 -15.57 10.33
CA GLU A 67 -14.23 -15.66 11.56
C GLU A 67 -13.38 -14.39 11.85
N VAL A 68 -12.93 -13.69 10.81
CA VAL A 68 -12.08 -12.48 10.96
C VAL A 68 -12.92 -11.24 11.34
N ARG A 69 -14.24 -11.26 11.12
CA ARG A 69 -15.13 -10.12 11.41
C ARG A 69 -15.48 -9.95 12.90
N GLY A 70 -15.17 -10.92 13.76
CA GLY A 70 -15.62 -10.96 15.16
C GLY A 70 -14.66 -10.34 16.20
N HIS A 71 -13.50 -9.80 15.79
CA HIS A 71 -12.46 -9.30 16.69
C HIS A 71 -12.37 -7.76 16.80
N HIS A 72 -13.47 -7.05 16.56
CA HIS A 72 -13.58 -5.60 16.75
C HIS A 72 -14.30 -5.24 18.05
#